data_AF-A0A540W5A5-F1
#
_entry.id   AF-A0A540W5A5-F1
#
_cell.length_a   1.000
_cell.length_b   1.000
_cell.length_c   1.000
_cell.angle_alpha   90.00
_cell.angle_beta   90.00
_cell.angle_gamma   90.00
#
_symmetry.space_group_name_H-M   'P 1'
#
loop_
_entity.id
_entity.type
_entity.pdbx_description
1 polymer ?
#
loop_
_entity_poly.entity_id
_entity_poly.type
_entity_poly.pdbx_seq_one_letter_code
_entity_poly.pdbx_strand_id
1 'polypeptide(L)'
;MRFSVNIDFSAEPLFSSYVVLLLVSGVAMVAIGVLNIGGALSAGWRAFNAIAGLGFVGYGIYLGFIFQGGSYIMFFKAFILPVVLIAQWVRSLGARKNAQQPVTAAQFQQAAAAYQQQAQANPYQQQAQPNPYQQDAQPVGPQQSYDPNR
;
A
#
# COMPACT_ATOMS: atom_id res chain seq x y z
N MET A 1 -9.70 1.48 -42.75
CA MET A 1 -9.80 2.61 -41.82
C MET A 1 -8.42 2.90 -41.28
N ARG A 2 -7.86 4.10 -41.51
CA ARG A 2 -6.65 4.52 -40.80
C ARG A 2 -7.10 5.14 -39.48
N PHE A 3 -6.64 4.58 -38.36
CA PHE A 3 -6.75 5.26 -37.07
C PHE A 3 -5.77 6.44 -37.14
N SER A 4 -6.29 7.63 -37.41
CA SER A 4 -5.50 8.85 -37.29
C SER A 4 -5.24 9.07 -35.80
N VAL A 5 -4.00 8.92 -35.39
CA VAL A 5 -3.57 9.23 -34.02
C VAL A 5 -3.51 10.76 -33.91
N ASN A 6 -4.22 11.33 -32.94
CA ASN A 6 -4.30 12.78 -32.74
C ASN A 6 -3.08 13.35 -31.98
N ILE A 7 -1.95 12.63 -31.98
CA ILE A 7 -0.71 12.99 -31.31
C ILE A 7 0.24 13.56 -32.37
N ASP A 8 0.39 14.89 -32.39
CA ASP A 8 1.37 15.58 -33.22
C ASP A 8 2.28 16.45 -32.33
N PHE A 9 3.51 15.99 -32.12
CA PHE A 9 4.49 16.72 -31.32
C PHE A 9 5.07 17.94 -32.03
N SER A 10 4.90 18.05 -33.35
CA SER A 10 5.39 19.17 -34.15
C SER A 10 4.35 20.29 -34.21
N ALA A 11 3.08 19.94 -34.33
CA ALA A 11 1.97 20.90 -34.36
C ALA A 11 1.49 21.28 -32.96
N GLU A 12 1.30 20.30 -32.06
CA GLU A 12 0.73 20.50 -30.72
C GLU A 12 1.53 19.77 -29.63
N PRO A 13 2.74 20.25 -29.30
CA PRO A 13 3.62 19.61 -28.32
C PRO A 13 3.02 19.53 -26.91
N LEU A 14 2.26 20.54 -26.48
CA LEU A 14 1.61 20.57 -25.16
C LEU A 14 0.48 19.54 -25.04
N PHE A 15 -0.36 19.42 -26.08
CA PHE A 15 -1.40 18.41 -26.12
C PHE A 15 -0.81 17.00 -26.11
N SER A 16 0.15 16.76 -27.00
CA SER A 16 0.79 15.46 -27.17
C SER A 16 1.51 15.02 -25.88
N SER A 17 2.24 15.93 -25.23
CA SER A 17 2.89 15.64 -23.95
C SER A 17 1.86 15.39 -22.83
N TYR A 18 0.76 16.14 -22.78
CA TYR A 18 -0.33 15.92 -21.82
C TYR A 18 -0.93 14.51 -21.95
N VAL A 19 -1.23 14.07 -23.18
CA VAL A 19 -1.79 12.73 -23.43
C VAL A 19 -0.81 11.63 -23.05
N VAL A 20 0.48 11.79 -23.37
CA VAL A 20 1.53 10.84 -22.96
C VAL A 20 1.63 10.76 -21.44
N LEU A 21 1.62 11.90 -20.75
CA LEU A 21 1.66 11.94 -19.28
C LEU A 21 0.44 11.25 -18.66
N LEU A 22 -0.76 11.45 -19.24
CA LEU A 22 -1.99 10.75 -18.81
C LEU A 22 -1.81 9.24 -18.91
N LEU A 23 -1.33 8.74 -20.04
CA LEU A 23 -1.16 7.30 -20.28
C LEU A 23 -0.11 6.69 -19.34
N VAL A 24 1.07 7.32 -19.22
CA VAL A 24 2.15 6.82 -18.36
C VAL A 24 1.73 6.82 -16.89
N SER A 25 1.13 7.91 -16.42
CA SER A 25 0.64 8.02 -15.03
C SER A 25 -0.48 7.02 -14.75
N GLY A 26 -1.43 6.87 -15.69
CA GLY A 26 -2.55 5.95 -15.54
C GLY A 26 -2.08 4.49 -15.46
N VAL A 27 -1.18 4.09 -16.35
CA VAL A 27 -0.59 2.74 -16.34
C VAL A 27 0.18 2.49 -15.05
N ALA A 28 0.98 3.44 -14.59
CA ALA A 28 1.71 3.32 -13.33
C ALA A 28 0.76 3.12 -12.13
N MET A 29 -0.32 3.90 -12.06
CA MET A 29 -1.34 3.76 -11.02
C MET A 29 -2.04 2.39 -11.04
N VAL A 30 -2.43 1.92 -12.23
CA VAL A 30 -3.03 0.59 -12.38
C VAL A 30 -2.04 -0.49 -11.94
N ALA A 31 -0.77 -0.39 -12.36
CA ALA A 31 0.27 -1.32 -11.94
C ALA A 31 0.45 -1.35 -10.41
N ILE A 32 0.49 -0.19 -9.76
CA ILE A 32 0.59 -0.10 -8.29
C ILE A 32 -0.63 -0.73 -7.60
N GLY A 33 -1.85 -0.43 -8.08
CA GLY A 33 -3.09 -0.95 -7.51
C GLY A 33 -3.25 -2.47 -7.67
N VAL A 34 -2.91 -2.99 -8.85
CA VAL A 34 -3.07 -4.41 -9.19
C VAL A 34 -1.97 -5.26 -8.57
N LEU A 35 -0.70 -4.90 -8.81
CA LEU A 35 0.46 -5.75 -8.48
C LEU A 35 0.75 -5.83 -6.97
N ASN A 36 0.15 -4.95 -6.15
CA ASN A 36 0.30 -4.92 -4.69
C ASN A 36 1.73 -5.20 -4.21
N ILE A 37 2.71 -4.54 -4.86
CA ILE A 37 4.13 -4.83 -4.63
C ILE A 37 4.45 -4.51 -3.16
N GLY A 38 4.68 -5.57 -2.38
CA GLY A 38 5.03 -5.50 -0.96
C GLY A 38 3.85 -5.40 0.03
N GLY A 39 2.59 -5.60 -0.36
CA GLY A 39 1.46 -5.58 0.58
C GLY A 39 1.26 -4.25 1.31
N ALA A 40 1.76 -3.14 0.74
CA ALA A 40 1.81 -1.83 1.39
C ALA A 40 0.50 -1.06 1.36
N LEU A 41 -0.37 -1.35 0.40
CA LEU A 41 -1.62 -0.63 0.21
C LEU A 41 -2.78 -1.44 0.75
N SER A 42 -3.63 -0.79 1.56
CA SER A 42 -4.92 -1.34 1.95
C SER A 42 -5.80 -1.58 0.73
N ALA A 43 -6.78 -2.50 0.84
CA ALA A 43 -7.68 -2.84 -0.25
C ALA A 43 -8.39 -1.61 -0.85
N GLY A 44 -8.81 -0.66 0.01
CA GLY A 44 -9.43 0.59 -0.43
C GLY A 44 -8.48 1.46 -1.26
N TRP A 45 -7.22 1.60 -0.83
CA TRP A 45 -6.21 2.35 -1.58
C TRP A 45 -5.87 1.71 -2.92
N ARG A 46 -5.84 0.38 -2.99
CA ARG A 46 -5.62 -0.36 -4.25
C ARG A 46 -6.77 -0.11 -5.24
N ALA A 47 -8.00 -0.23 -4.79
CA ALA A 47 -9.18 0.02 -5.60
C ALA A 47 -9.19 1.47 -6.11
N PHE A 48 -8.88 2.44 -5.24
CA PHE A 48 -8.77 3.84 -5.62
C PHE A 48 -7.70 4.09 -6.70
N ASN A 49 -6.49 3.53 -6.54
CA ASN A 49 -5.43 3.65 -7.54
C ASN A 49 -5.82 3.00 -8.87
N ALA A 50 -6.47 1.83 -8.84
CA ALA A 50 -6.92 1.16 -10.06
C ALA A 50 -7.99 1.98 -10.81
N ILE A 51 -8.99 2.50 -10.09
CA ILE A 51 -10.08 3.32 -10.68
C ILE A 51 -9.52 4.64 -11.20
N ALA A 52 -8.68 5.33 -10.42
CA ALA A 52 -8.05 6.57 -10.84
C ALA A 52 -7.14 6.34 -12.07
N GLY A 53 -6.33 5.28 -12.05
CA GLY A 53 -5.47 4.90 -13.16
C GLY A 53 -6.26 4.58 -14.43
N LEU A 54 -7.37 3.83 -14.32
CA LEU A 54 -8.29 3.57 -15.42
C LEU A 54 -8.89 4.85 -16.00
N GLY A 55 -9.27 5.81 -15.15
CA GLY A 55 -9.73 7.12 -15.59
C GLY A 55 -8.68 7.88 -16.40
N PHE A 56 -7.43 7.86 -15.96
CA PHE A 56 -6.30 8.50 -16.65
C PHE A 56 -5.98 7.82 -17.99
N VAL A 57 -5.91 6.49 -18.02
CA VAL A 57 -5.69 5.73 -19.26
C VAL A 57 -6.85 5.94 -20.23
N GLY A 58 -8.09 5.80 -19.75
CA GLY A 58 -9.28 5.98 -20.58
C GLY A 58 -9.36 7.38 -21.19
N TYR A 59 -9.08 8.42 -20.39
CA TYR A 59 -9.08 9.79 -20.89
C TYR A 59 -7.92 10.07 -21.87
N GLY A 60 -6.73 9.51 -21.61
CA GLY A 60 -5.59 9.61 -22.53
C GLY A 60 -5.87 8.92 -23.87
N ILE A 61 -6.47 7.72 -23.85
CA ILE A 61 -6.87 7.00 -25.08
C ILE A 61 -7.95 7.80 -25.83
N TYR A 62 -8.94 8.33 -25.13
CA TYR A 62 -9.99 9.16 -25.73
C TYR A 62 -9.39 10.36 -26.48
N LEU A 63 -8.52 11.12 -25.83
CA LEU A 63 -7.87 12.28 -26.44
C LEU A 63 -6.90 11.90 -27.57
N GLY A 64 -6.13 10.82 -27.42
CA GLY A 64 -5.10 10.45 -28.39
C GLY A 64 -5.63 9.75 -29.65
N PHE A 65 -6.77 9.06 -29.57
CA PHE A 65 -7.24 8.18 -30.66
C PHE A 65 -8.68 8.43 -31.12
N ILE A 66 -9.54 9.00 -30.27
CA ILE A 66 -10.97 9.15 -30.56
C ILE A 66 -11.30 10.62 -30.85
N PHE A 67 -10.67 11.54 -30.14
CA PHE A 67 -10.87 12.97 -30.29
C PHE A 67 -10.26 13.48 -31.60
N GLN A 68 -11.08 14.16 -32.41
CA GLN A 68 -10.74 14.60 -33.78
C GLN A 68 -10.76 16.13 -33.94
N GLY A 69 -10.98 16.88 -32.85
CA GLY A 69 -11.01 18.35 -32.85
C GLY A 69 -12.10 18.95 -31.96
N GLY A 70 -11.89 20.20 -31.54
CA GLY A 70 -12.76 20.96 -30.64
C GLY A 70 -12.03 21.49 -29.41
N SER A 71 -12.78 21.98 -28.41
CA SER A 71 -12.21 22.38 -27.11
C SER A 71 -12.15 21.19 -26.15
N TYR A 72 -11.00 21.00 -25.51
CA TYR A 72 -10.80 20.02 -24.44
C TYR A 72 -10.36 20.73 -23.15
N ILE A 73 -10.61 20.10 -22.01
CA ILE A 73 -10.25 20.65 -20.71
C ILE A 73 -9.03 19.91 -20.19
N MET A 74 -7.91 20.63 -20.08
CA MET A 74 -6.70 20.09 -19.46
C MET A 74 -6.78 20.18 -17.94
N PHE A 75 -7.03 19.06 -17.29
CA PHE A 75 -7.01 18.97 -15.83
C PHE A 75 -5.59 18.75 -15.31
N PHE A 76 -4.66 19.69 -15.54
CA PHE A 76 -3.29 19.57 -14.99
C PHE A 76 -3.29 19.36 -13.46
N LYS A 77 -4.28 19.95 -12.76
CA LYS A 77 -4.49 19.71 -11.33
C LYS A 77 -4.79 18.25 -10.97
N ALA A 78 -5.43 17.50 -11.87
CA ALA A 78 -5.70 16.09 -11.62
C ALA A 78 -4.41 15.28 -11.45
N PHE A 79 -3.29 15.71 -12.04
CA PHE A 79 -1.98 15.05 -11.91
C PHE A 79 -1.30 15.23 -10.55
N ILE A 80 -1.74 16.18 -9.73
CA ILE A 80 -1.19 16.34 -8.37
C ILE A 80 -1.45 15.08 -7.55
N LEU A 81 -2.66 14.52 -7.68
CA LEU A 81 -3.08 13.33 -6.96
C LEU A 81 -2.21 12.10 -7.28
N PRO A 82 -2.00 11.69 -8.54
CA PRO A 82 -1.09 10.58 -8.86
C PRO A 82 0.35 10.84 -8.47
N VAL A 83 0.88 12.06 -8.65
CA VAL A 83 2.26 12.37 -8.26
C VAL A 83 2.45 12.22 -6.76
N VAL A 84 1.53 12.76 -5.94
CA VAL A 84 1.58 12.63 -4.49
C VAL A 84 1.46 11.17 -4.06
N LEU A 85 0.55 10.41 -4.67
CA LEU A 85 0.36 8.99 -4.33
C LEU A 85 1.58 8.14 -4.67
N ILE A 86 2.17 8.35 -5.85
CA ILE A 86 3.40 7.67 -6.25
C ILE A 86 4.55 8.06 -5.31
N ALA A 87 4.68 9.34 -4.95
CA ALA A 87 5.71 9.81 -4.03
C ALA A 87 5.56 9.19 -2.63
N GLN A 88 4.32 9.10 -2.12
CA GLN A 88 4.03 8.42 -0.84
C GLN A 88 4.36 6.93 -0.90
N TRP A 89 4.02 6.26 -2.01
CA TRP A 89 4.37 4.86 -2.23
C TRP A 89 5.89 4.65 -2.28
N VAL A 90 6.63 5.45 -3.05
CA VAL A 90 8.11 5.41 -3.10
C VAL A 90 8.71 5.65 -1.72
N ARG A 91 8.20 6.63 -0.96
CA ARG A 91 8.63 6.88 0.42
C ARG A 91 8.35 5.69 1.34
N SER A 92 7.22 5.01 1.16
CA SER A 92 6.89 3.80 1.93
C SER A 92 7.86 2.64 1.66
N LEU A 93 8.34 2.50 0.41
CA LEU A 93 9.37 1.52 0.06
C LEU A 93 10.71 1.86 0.73
N GLY A 94 11.08 3.14 0.79
CA GLY A 94 12.29 3.60 1.49
C GLY A 94 12.21 3.42 3.02
N ALA A 95 11.06 3.71 3.61
CA ALA A 95 10.83 3.55 5.05
C ALA A 95 10.91 2.09 5.50
N ARG A 96 10.54 1.13 4.66
CA ARG A 96 10.65 -0.31 4.95
C ARG A 96 12.10 -0.79 5.07
N LYS A 97 13.02 -0.18 4.33
CA LYS A 97 14.46 -0.42 4.48
C LYS A 97 14.96 0.00 5.88
N ASN A 98 14.32 0.99 6.49
CA ASN A 98 14.62 1.45 7.85
C ASN A 98 13.80 0.72 8.93
N ALA A 99 12.58 0.27 8.61
CA ALA A 99 11.72 -0.51 9.51
C ALA A 99 12.10 -2.00 9.58
N GLN A 100 12.97 -2.46 8.69
CA GLN A 100 13.71 -3.71 8.81
C GLN A 100 15.05 -3.50 9.54
N GLN A 101 15.16 -2.49 10.39
CA GLN A 101 16.03 -2.68 11.54
C GLN A 101 15.43 -3.85 12.33
N PRO A 102 16.12 -5.00 12.44
CA PRO A 102 15.70 -6.01 13.39
C PRO A 102 15.61 -5.29 14.72
N VAL A 103 14.45 -5.38 15.39
CA VAL A 103 14.34 -4.93 16.77
C VAL A 103 15.40 -5.73 17.50
N THR A 104 16.55 -5.11 17.77
CA THR A 104 17.67 -5.82 18.36
C THR A 104 17.21 -6.25 19.75
N ALA A 105 17.75 -7.34 20.28
CA ALA A 105 17.44 -7.76 21.65
C ALA A 105 17.60 -6.58 22.64
N ALA A 106 18.53 -5.65 22.38
CA ALA A 106 18.70 -4.41 23.12
C ALA A 106 17.48 -3.45 23.04
N GLN A 107 16.87 -3.25 21.88
CA GLN A 107 15.64 -2.45 21.73
C GLN A 107 14.43 -3.11 22.42
N PHE A 108 14.35 -4.45 22.38
CA PHE A 108 13.34 -5.20 23.14
C PHE A 108 13.55 -5.07 24.65
N GLN A 109 14.80 -5.13 25.12
CA GLN A 109 15.17 -4.95 26.53
C GLN A 109 14.81 -3.53 27.02
N GLN A 110 15.07 -2.50 26.22
CA GLN A 110 14.73 -1.11 26.55
C GLN A 110 13.22 -0.87 26.58
N ALA A 111 12.47 -1.42 25.63
CA ALA A 111 11.01 -1.35 25.66
C ALA A 111 10.43 -2.08 26.88
N ALA A 112 10.92 -3.28 27.19
CA ALA A 112 10.49 -4.04 28.36
C ALA A 112 10.83 -3.32 29.69
N ALA A 113 11.99 -2.68 29.78
CA ALA A 113 12.39 -1.88 30.95
C ALA A 113 11.48 -0.64 31.13
N ALA A 114 11.06 0.00 30.04
CA ALA A 114 10.11 1.12 30.09
C ALA A 114 8.72 0.68 30.60
N TYR A 115 8.24 -0.51 30.18
CA TYR A 115 7.00 -1.09 30.71
C TYR A 115 7.11 -1.44 32.20
N GLN A 116 8.27 -1.94 32.66
CA GLN A 116 8.48 -2.21 34.09
C GLN A 116 8.50 -0.94 34.94
N GLN A 117 9.11 0.14 34.47
CA GLN A 117 9.12 1.41 35.21
C GLN A 117 7.72 2.01 35.34
N GLN A 118 6.87 1.87 34.32
CA GLN A 118 5.50 2.38 34.38
C GLN A 118 4.57 1.53 35.25
N ALA A 119 4.84 0.22 35.37
CA ALA A 119 4.10 -0.68 36.26
C ALA A 119 4.37 -0.42 37.76
N GLN A 120 5.54 0.12 38.11
CA GLN A 120 5.88 0.42 39.51
C GLN A 120 5.22 1.70 40.02
N ALA A 121 4.71 2.55 39.12
CA ALA A 121 4.09 3.84 39.48
C ALA A 121 2.58 3.77 39.74
N ASN A 122 1.88 2.68 39.38
CA ASN A 122 0.42 2.65 39.51
C ASN A 122 -0.15 1.23 39.80
N PRO A 123 -0.28 0.84 41.09
CA PRO A 123 -0.71 -0.50 41.50
C PRO A 123 -2.21 -0.83 41.31
N TYR A 124 -3.03 0.07 40.75
CA TYR A 124 -4.50 -0.08 40.71
C TYR A 124 -5.10 -0.48 39.34
N GLN A 125 -4.29 -0.81 38.33
CA GLN A 125 -4.81 -1.26 37.02
C GLN A 125 -4.27 -2.65 36.65
N GLN A 126 -4.76 -3.68 37.34
CA GLN A 126 -4.49 -5.09 37.04
C GLN A 126 -5.74 -5.90 36.71
N GLN A 127 -6.80 -5.25 36.21
CA GLN A 127 -7.96 -5.96 35.67
C GLN A 127 -8.09 -5.78 34.17
N ALA A 128 -7.95 -6.93 33.49
CA ALA A 128 -8.29 -7.24 32.11
C ALA A 128 -7.39 -6.64 31.01
N GLN A 129 -6.32 -7.38 30.67
CA GLN A 129 -5.77 -7.35 29.32
C GLN A 129 -5.74 -8.80 28.75
N PRO A 130 -6.48 -9.09 27.68
CA PRO A 130 -6.54 -10.43 27.09
C PRO A 130 -5.26 -10.75 26.33
N ASN A 131 -4.68 -11.94 26.60
CA ASN A 131 -3.43 -12.43 26.04
C ASN A 131 -3.72 -13.19 24.72
N PRO A 132 -3.27 -12.75 23.52
CA PRO A 132 -3.72 -13.31 22.23
C PRO A 132 -3.00 -14.58 21.73
N TYR A 133 -2.09 -15.19 22.51
CA TYR A 133 -1.15 -16.22 21.99
C TYR A 133 -1.23 -17.60 22.64
N GLN A 134 -2.36 -17.99 23.23
CA GLN A 134 -2.53 -19.34 23.80
C GLN A 134 -3.68 -20.08 23.13
N GLN A 135 -3.47 -20.50 21.89
CA GLN A 135 -4.29 -21.53 21.28
C GLN A 135 -3.38 -22.29 20.31
N ASP A 136 -2.82 -23.41 20.78
CA ASP A 136 -2.33 -24.57 20.02
C ASP A 136 -1.23 -25.32 20.79
N ALA A 137 -1.62 -26.04 21.84
CA ALA A 137 -0.85 -27.16 22.38
C ALA A 137 -1.81 -28.15 23.06
N GLN A 138 -2.34 -29.10 22.27
CA GLN A 138 -3.13 -30.22 22.79
C GLN A 138 -2.25 -31.13 23.68
N PRO A 139 -2.76 -31.64 24.83
CA PRO A 139 -2.00 -32.55 25.67
C PRO A 139 -2.03 -33.98 25.10
N VAL A 140 -0.83 -34.53 24.81
CA VAL A 140 -0.62 -35.97 24.62
C VAL A 140 -0.17 -36.54 25.96
N GLY A 141 -0.93 -37.45 26.54
CA GLY A 141 -0.50 -38.19 27.72
C GLY A 141 -1.12 -39.59 27.79
N PRO A 142 -0.30 -40.63 27.65
CA PRO A 142 -0.60 -41.93 28.23
C PRO A 142 0.43 -42.21 29.34
N GLN A 143 0.03 -42.20 30.60
CA GLN A 143 0.85 -42.78 31.67
C GLN A 143 0.04 -43.66 32.62
N GLN A 144 0.59 -44.86 32.76
CA GLN A 144 0.11 -46.05 33.44
C GLN A 144 0.29 -45.97 34.96
N SER A 145 -0.35 -46.95 35.62
CA SER A 145 0.18 -47.73 36.76
C SER A 145 -0.34 -47.38 38.17
N TYR A 146 -1.20 -48.26 38.72
CA TYR A 146 -1.05 -48.77 40.09
C TYR A 146 -1.84 -50.09 40.27
N ASP A 147 -1.12 -51.18 40.60
CA ASP A 147 -1.64 -52.50 40.95
C ASP A 147 -1.67 -52.63 42.50
N PRO A 148 -2.83 -52.94 43.12
CA PRO A 148 -3.01 -52.87 44.57
C PRO A 148 -2.56 -54.10 45.38
N ASN A 149 -1.69 -54.99 44.87
CA ASN A 149 -1.21 -56.16 45.64
C ASN A 149 0.13 -55.96 46.39
N ARG A 150 0.25 -54.88 47.18
CA ARG A 150 1.24 -54.73 48.27
C ARG A 150 0.68 -53.94 49.43
#